data_AF-A0A835IAI3-F1
#
_entry.id   AF-A0A835IAI3-F1
#
_cell.length_a   1.000
_cell.length_b   1.000
_cell.length_c   1.000
_cell.angle_alpha   90.00
_cell.angle_beta   90.00
_cell.angle_gamma   90.00
#
_symmetry.space_group_name_H-M   'P 1'
#
loop_
_entity.id
_entity.type
_entity.pdbx_description
1 polymer ?
#
loop_
_entity_poly.entity_id
_entity_poly.type
_entity_poly.pdbx_seq_one_letter_code
_entity_poly.pdbx_strand_id
1 'polypeptide(L)'
;MGPWGSAEFNYSSGCISHYKKREDVIEWLCFGIGCCPTPIPRGLNQFIATTTSMNNHTQVWSFDPCSFAFLADRNQICAEAKKDITTFAYKDNNYCNDLVDGTGYLCSCNKGYDGNPYLKHGCQGM
;
A
#
# COMPACT_ATOMS: atom_id res chain seq x y z
N MET A 1 -27.27 -6.62 -34.17
CA MET A 1 -25.91 -7.14 -33.99
C MET A 1 -24.94 -6.09 -34.53
N GLY A 2 -24.08 -5.50 -33.68
CA GLY A 2 -23.06 -4.52 -34.05
C GLY A 2 -21.68 -4.97 -33.55
N PRO A 3 -20.55 -4.53 -34.16
CA PRO A 3 -19.25 -5.21 -34.07
C PRO A 3 -18.38 -4.75 -32.89
N TRP A 4 -18.97 -4.53 -31.72
CA TRP A 4 -18.23 -4.13 -30.52
C TRP A 4 -18.50 -5.11 -29.40
N GLY A 5 -17.97 -6.33 -29.54
CA GLY A 5 -17.76 -7.20 -28.39
C GLY A 5 -16.66 -6.57 -27.55
N SER A 6 -16.98 -6.13 -26.34
CA SER A 6 -15.99 -5.73 -25.34
C SER A 6 -15.12 -6.95 -25.04
N ALA A 7 -13.94 -7.02 -25.65
CA ALA A 7 -12.94 -7.98 -25.25
C ALA A 7 -12.56 -7.65 -23.79
N GLU A 8 -12.94 -8.53 -22.87
CA GLU A 8 -12.47 -8.49 -21.49
C GLU A 8 -10.97 -8.80 -21.49
N PHE A 9 -10.14 -7.75 -21.51
CA PHE A 9 -8.70 -7.91 -21.43
C PHE A 9 -8.30 -8.06 -19.96
N ASN A 10 -7.79 -9.23 -19.59
CA ASN A 10 -7.14 -9.43 -18.31
C ASN A 10 -5.80 -8.69 -18.31
N TYR A 11 -5.79 -7.48 -17.75
CA TYR A 11 -4.57 -6.71 -17.53
C TYR A 11 -3.87 -7.21 -16.26
N SER A 12 -2.64 -7.70 -16.43
CA SER A 12 -1.78 -8.09 -15.32
C SER A 12 -0.53 -7.21 -15.31
N SER A 13 -0.21 -6.66 -14.15
CA SER A 13 0.99 -5.87 -13.92
C SER A 13 1.51 -6.14 -12.52
N GLY A 14 2.79 -5.83 -12.26
CA GLY A 14 3.41 -6.08 -10.98
C GLY A 14 4.75 -5.38 -10.84
N CYS A 15 5.33 -5.50 -9.65
CA CYS A 15 6.64 -4.96 -9.31
C CYS A 15 7.31 -5.89 -8.29
N ILE A 16 8.62 -5.74 -8.12
CA ILE A 16 9.40 -6.52 -7.15
C ILE A 16 9.96 -5.56 -6.11
N SER A 17 9.89 -5.98 -4.84
CA SER A 17 10.61 -5.37 -3.73
C SER A 17 11.67 -6.35 -3.23
N HIS A 18 12.89 -5.89 -3.00
CA HIS A 18 13.96 -6.72 -2.47
C HIS A 18 14.84 -5.95 -1.49
N TYR A 19 15.03 -6.54 -0.30
CA TYR A 19 15.83 -6.00 0.78
C TYR A 19 16.26 -7.14 1.69
N LYS A 20 17.31 -6.93 2.51
CA LYS A 20 17.84 -7.97 3.40
C LYS A 20 17.83 -7.55 4.87
N LYS A 21 17.88 -6.25 5.13
CA LYS A 21 17.88 -5.69 6.47
C LYS A 21 16.81 -4.62 6.61
N ARG A 22 16.38 -4.37 7.84
CA ARG A 22 15.40 -3.32 8.14
C ARG A 22 15.95 -1.93 7.81
N GLU A 23 17.26 -1.72 8.00
CA GLU A 23 17.93 -0.44 7.75
C GLU A 23 18.04 -0.12 6.25
N ASP A 24 17.90 -1.11 5.38
CA ASP A 24 17.86 -0.89 3.93
C ASP A 24 16.53 -0.24 3.51
N VAL A 25 15.45 -0.47 4.29
CA VAL A 25 14.12 0.04 3.98
C VAL A 25 14.05 1.52 4.28
N ILE A 26 13.76 2.31 3.25
CA ILE A 26 13.59 3.76 3.37
C ILE A 26 12.09 4.06 3.41
N GLU A 27 11.56 4.45 4.57
CA GLU A 27 10.12 4.61 4.85
C GLU A 27 9.35 5.45 3.82
N TRP A 28 10.00 6.40 3.15
CA TRP A 28 9.36 7.34 2.21
C TRP A 28 9.60 7.01 0.73
N LEU A 29 10.44 6.02 0.42
CA LEU A 29 10.83 5.69 -0.96
C LEU A 29 10.23 4.35 -1.38
N CYS A 30 9.14 4.40 -2.13
CA CYS A 30 8.52 3.21 -2.70
C CYS A 30 9.04 2.92 -4.11
N PHE A 31 10.31 2.50 -4.20
CA PHE A 31 11.01 2.27 -5.47
C PHE A 31 11.62 0.86 -5.57
N GLY A 32 11.05 -0.13 -4.90
CA GLY A 32 11.51 -1.53 -4.94
C GLY A 32 12.38 -1.94 -3.74
N ILE A 33 12.50 -1.08 -2.72
CA ILE A 33 13.13 -1.43 -1.44
C ILE A 33 12.04 -1.31 -0.37
N GLY A 34 11.71 -2.42 0.30
CA GLY A 34 10.58 -2.48 1.23
C GLY A 34 9.23 -2.53 0.53
N CYS A 35 8.92 -1.57 -0.35
CA CYS A 35 7.68 -1.53 -1.12
C CYS A 35 7.90 -1.17 -2.60
N CYS A 36 6.91 -1.50 -3.43
CA CYS A 36 6.89 -1.10 -4.83
C CYS A 36 5.45 -0.79 -5.28
N PRO A 37 5.22 0.31 -6.02
CA PRO A 37 3.92 0.60 -6.58
C PRO A 37 3.81 0.08 -8.01
N THR A 38 2.60 -0.28 -8.41
CA THR A 38 2.27 -0.63 -9.79
C THR A 38 1.22 0.35 -10.32
N PRO A 39 1.38 0.94 -11.52
CA PRO A 39 0.34 1.77 -12.11
C PRO A 39 -0.88 0.90 -12.43
N ILE A 40 -2.05 1.32 -11.95
CA ILE A 40 -3.32 0.62 -12.16
C ILE A 40 -4.08 1.35 -13.26
N PRO A 41 -4.36 0.70 -14.41
CA PRO A 41 -5.16 1.30 -15.46
C PRO A 41 -6.55 1.68 -14.97
N ARG A 42 -7.06 2.79 -15.49
CA ARG A 42 -8.44 3.20 -15.24
C ARG A 42 -9.41 2.26 -15.97
N GLY A 43 -10.62 2.11 -15.43
CA GLY A 43 -11.69 1.32 -16.05
C GLY A 43 -11.68 -0.17 -15.71
N LEU A 44 -10.98 -0.59 -14.65
CA LEU A 44 -11.05 -1.95 -14.13
C LEU A 44 -12.31 -2.16 -13.30
N ASN A 45 -13.05 -3.23 -13.59
CA ASN A 45 -14.23 -3.64 -12.81
C ASN A 45 -13.87 -4.49 -11.59
N GLN A 46 -12.70 -5.13 -11.61
CA GLN A 46 -12.20 -5.99 -10.53
C GLN A 46 -10.69 -5.82 -10.38
N PHE A 47 -10.22 -5.85 -9.13
CA PHE A 47 -8.81 -5.83 -8.77
C PHE A 47 -8.46 -7.08 -7.96
N ILE A 48 -7.49 -7.86 -8.44
CA ILE A 48 -6.96 -9.03 -7.75
C ILE A 48 -5.46 -8.82 -7.59
N ALA A 49 -4.99 -8.77 -6.35
CA ALA A 49 -3.57 -8.69 -6.04
C ALA A 49 -3.06 -10.03 -5.51
N THR A 50 -1.92 -10.48 -6.03
CA THR A 50 -1.20 -11.65 -5.53
C THR A 50 0.19 -11.23 -5.09
N THR A 51 0.62 -11.72 -3.93
CA THR A 51 1.97 -11.49 -3.41
C THR A 51 2.74 -12.80 -3.41
N THR A 52 4.00 -12.75 -3.81
CA THR A 52 4.91 -13.89 -3.77
C THR A 52 6.25 -13.43 -3.21
N SER A 53 6.92 -14.33 -2.48
CA SER A 53 8.26 -14.06 -1.93
C SER A 53 9.26 -15.03 -2.55
N MET A 54 10.34 -14.49 -3.12
CA MET A 54 11.39 -15.25 -3.79
C MET A 54 12.05 -16.31 -2.89
N ASN A 55 12.23 -16.00 -1.61
CA ASN A 55 12.87 -16.89 -0.63
C ASN A 55 11.92 -17.26 0.53
N ASN A 56 10.61 -17.19 0.30
CA ASN A 56 9.58 -17.44 1.31
C ASN A 56 9.86 -16.73 2.66
N HIS A 57 10.29 -15.46 2.62
CA HIS A 57 10.69 -14.63 3.77
C HIS A 57 11.81 -15.15 4.67
N THR A 58 12.47 -16.25 4.31
CA THR A 58 13.50 -16.90 5.16
C THR A 58 14.64 -15.98 5.61
N GLN A 59 15.01 -14.97 4.80
CA GLN A 59 16.10 -14.03 5.13
C GLN A 59 15.67 -12.86 6.02
N VAL A 60 14.37 -12.58 6.11
CA VAL A 60 13.81 -11.43 6.84
C VAL A 60 12.76 -11.83 7.88
N TRP A 61 12.59 -13.15 8.09
CA TRP A 61 11.55 -13.77 8.92
C TRP A 61 11.41 -13.18 10.33
N SER A 62 12.51 -12.70 10.91
CA SER A 62 12.52 -12.11 12.26
C SER A 62 11.80 -10.77 12.35
N PHE A 63 11.54 -10.07 11.23
CA PHE A 63 10.93 -8.74 11.24
C PHE A 63 9.93 -8.48 10.09
N ASP A 64 9.96 -9.26 9.00
CA ASP A 64 8.95 -9.24 7.92
C ASP A 64 8.62 -10.67 7.45
N PRO A 65 7.74 -11.41 8.16
CA PRO A 65 7.41 -12.79 7.79
C PRO A 65 6.36 -12.90 6.68
N CYS A 66 5.74 -11.80 6.25
CA CYS A 66 4.55 -11.79 5.39
C CYS A 66 4.62 -10.70 4.31
N SER A 67 4.05 -10.96 3.12
CA SER A 67 3.89 -9.93 2.09
C SER A 67 2.45 -9.43 2.01
N PHE A 68 2.29 -8.12 1.81
CA PHE A 68 0.99 -7.46 1.70
C PHE A 68 0.89 -6.70 0.38
N ALA A 69 -0.31 -6.66 -0.19
CA ALA A 69 -0.66 -5.81 -1.32
C ALA A 69 -2.02 -5.19 -1.06
N PHE A 70 -2.14 -3.89 -1.33
CA PHE A 70 -3.37 -3.13 -1.13
C PHE A 70 -3.50 -2.05 -2.20
N LEU A 71 -4.72 -1.60 -2.43
CA LEU A 71 -5.02 -0.49 -3.31
C LEU A 71 -4.92 0.82 -2.52
N ALA A 72 -4.17 1.78 -3.04
CA ALA A 72 -4.06 3.12 -2.47
C ALA A 72 -4.30 4.17 -3.56
N ASP A 73 -5.08 5.20 -3.25
CA ASP A 73 -5.33 6.33 -4.14
C ASP A 73 -4.21 7.37 -4.01
N ARG A 74 -3.59 7.75 -5.13
CA ARG A 74 -2.48 8.72 -5.22
C ARG A 74 -2.91 10.03 -5.87
N ASN A 75 -4.08 10.52 -5.49
CA ASN A 75 -4.56 11.87 -5.83
C ASN A 75 -5.36 12.48 -4.68
N GLN A 76 -5.00 12.11 -3.45
CA GLN A 76 -5.60 12.66 -2.25
C GLN A 76 -4.48 13.19 -1.36
N ILE A 77 -4.62 14.40 -0.87
CA ILE A 77 -3.80 14.91 0.24
C ILE A 77 -4.50 14.62 1.56
N CYS A 78 -3.80 14.67 2.69
CA CYS A 78 -4.33 14.44 4.04
C CYS A 78 -5.58 15.26 4.38
N ALA A 79 -5.78 16.41 3.74
CA ALA A 79 -7.01 17.20 3.92
C ALA A 79 -8.26 16.58 3.27
N GLU A 80 -8.10 15.84 2.18
CA GLU A 80 -9.19 15.28 1.37
C GLU A 80 -9.60 13.91 1.88
N ALA A 81 -8.66 12.98 1.82
CA ALA A 81 -8.41 11.97 2.82
C ALA A 81 -9.33 11.93 4.06
N LYS A 82 -9.11 12.85 5.01
CA LYS A 82 -9.83 12.91 6.30
C LYS A 82 -11.34 13.08 6.17
N LYS A 83 -11.84 13.48 5.00
CA LYS A 83 -13.28 13.64 4.73
C LYS A 83 -13.95 12.30 4.45
N ASP A 84 -13.21 11.29 3.97
CA ASP A 84 -13.73 9.95 3.72
C ASP A 84 -13.51 9.04 4.93
N ILE A 85 -14.41 9.12 5.90
CA ILE A 85 -14.39 8.31 7.13
C ILE A 85 -14.42 6.78 6.88
N THR A 86 -14.74 6.33 5.66
CA THR A 86 -14.79 4.90 5.33
C THR A 86 -13.43 4.33 4.92
N THR A 87 -12.55 5.17 4.36
CA THR A 87 -11.18 4.80 3.95
C THR A 87 -10.11 5.40 4.87
N PHE A 88 -10.44 6.49 5.59
CA PHE A 88 -9.49 7.19 6.44
C PHE A 88 -9.54 6.80 7.90
N ALA A 89 -8.47 6.15 8.31
CA ALA A 89 -8.20 5.66 9.65
C ALA A 89 -7.89 6.76 10.69
N TYR A 90 -8.49 7.96 10.63
CA TYR A 90 -8.15 9.05 11.56
C TYR A 90 -8.58 8.82 13.03
N LYS A 91 -9.05 7.62 13.40
CA LYS A 91 -9.66 7.36 14.72
C LYS A 91 -8.86 6.47 15.67
N ASP A 92 -7.89 5.69 15.21
CA ASP A 92 -7.22 4.70 16.07
C ASP A 92 -5.69 4.91 16.05
N ASN A 93 -5.21 5.92 16.78
CA ASN A 93 -3.79 6.05 17.12
C ASN A 93 -2.82 6.13 15.93
N ASN A 94 -3.17 6.90 14.90
CA ASN A 94 -2.29 7.22 13.79
C ASN A 94 -2.34 8.71 13.42
N TYR A 95 -1.43 9.11 12.54
CA TYR A 95 -1.36 10.43 11.92
C TYR A 95 -1.15 10.31 10.42
N CYS A 96 -1.50 11.36 9.68
CA CYS A 96 -1.39 11.45 8.23
C CYS A 96 -0.37 12.53 7.85
N ASN A 97 0.52 12.23 6.90
CA ASN A 97 1.47 13.16 6.31
C ASN A 97 1.27 13.22 4.80
N ASP A 98 1.33 14.42 4.22
CA ASP A 98 1.36 14.56 2.76
C ASP A 98 2.71 14.06 2.22
N LEU A 99 2.68 13.42 1.06
CA LEU A 99 3.90 13.05 0.33
C LEU A 99 4.60 14.32 -0.16
N VAL A 100 5.93 14.32 -0.17
CA VAL A 100 6.76 15.48 -0.54
C VAL A 100 6.49 15.97 -1.97
N ASP A 101 6.10 15.07 -2.86
CA ASP A 101 5.76 15.40 -4.26
C ASP A 101 4.32 15.93 -4.44
N GLY A 102 3.55 16.05 -3.35
CA GLY A 102 2.17 16.53 -3.36
C GLY A 102 1.18 15.58 -4.02
N THR A 103 1.59 14.37 -4.37
CA THR A 103 0.74 13.41 -5.11
C THR A 103 -0.09 12.51 -4.19
N GLY A 104 0.10 12.58 -2.88
CA GLY A 104 -0.59 11.65 -2.00
C GLY A 104 -0.40 11.96 -0.54
N TYR A 105 -0.79 11.00 0.29
CA TYR A 105 -0.52 10.98 1.71
C TYR A 105 -0.03 9.61 2.17
N LEU A 106 0.64 9.58 3.33
CA LEU A 106 0.97 8.37 4.07
C LEU A 106 0.45 8.48 5.51
N CYS A 107 -0.21 7.44 6.00
CA CYS A 107 -0.57 7.30 7.40
C CYS A 107 0.52 6.53 8.16
N SER A 108 0.77 6.91 9.40
CA SER A 108 1.75 6.29 10.30
C SER A 108 1.16 6.17 11.71
N CYS A 109 1.45 5.09 12.44
CA CYS A 109 0.97 4.95 13.82
C CYS A 109 1.61 5.99 14.75
N ASN A 110 0.85 6.48 15.73
CA ASN A 110 1.32 7.40 16.75
C ASN A 110 2.42 6.74 17.59
N LYS A 111 3.23 7.59 18.25
CA LYS A 111 4.25 7.11 19.19
C LYS A 111 3.62 6.19 20.25
N GLY A 112 4.20 5.01 20.44
CA GLY A 112 3.70 3.98 21.36
C GLY A 112 2.74 2.98 20.73
N TYR A 113 2.50 3.07 19.42
CA TYR A 113 1.67 2.14 18.67
C TYR A 113 2.44 1.57 17.48
N ASP A 114 2.12 0.32 17.12
CA ASP A 114 2.70 -0.38 15.96
C ASP A 114 1.62 -1.09 15.15
N GLY A 115 1.95 -1.36 13.88
CA GLY A 115 1.09 -2.07 12.94
C GLY A 115 0.72 -1.24 11.72
N ASN A 116 -0.35 -1.63 11.02
CA ASN A 116 -0.72 -1.03 9.75
C ASN A 116 -1.83 0.02 9.94
N PRO A 117 -1.55 1.32 9.81
CA PRO A 117 -2.53 2.37 10.06
C PRO A 117 -3.71 2.38 9.08
N TYR A 118 -3.66 1.63 7.98
CA TYR A 118 -4.74 1.53 7.00
C TYR A 118 -5.75 0.41 7.32
N LEU A 119 -5.50 -0.39 8.36
CA LEU A 119 -6.41 -1.44 8.80
C LEU A 119 -7.27 -0.97 9.99
N LYS A 120 -8.52 -1.46 10.06
CA LYS A 120 -9.37 -1.27 11.25
C LYS A 120 -8.71 -1.94 12.46
N HIS A 121 -8.46 -1.18 13.53
CA HIS A 121 -7.65 -1.61 14.68
C HIS A 121 -6.19 -1.97 14.33
N GLY A 122 -5.65 -1.37 13.27
CA GLY A 122 -4.34 -1.70 12.74
C GLY A 122 -3.16 -1.14 13.53
N CYS A 123 -3.32 0.01 14.19
CA CYS A 123 -2.33 0.53 15.15
C CYS A 123 -2.68 0.03 16.56
N GLN A 124 -1.87 -0.88 17.07
CA GLN A 124 -2.04 -1.51 18.37
C GLN A 124 -0.95 -1.01 19.33
N GLY A 125 -1.32 -0.79 20.59
CA GLY A 125 -0.39 -0.30 21.60
C GLY A 125 0.72 -1.32 21.85
N MET A 126 1.95 -0.84 21.94
CA MET A 126 3.10 -1.62 22.42
C MET A 126 3.07 -1.78 23.94
#